data_AF-A0A7C7V4A2-F1
#
_entry.id   AF-A0A7C7V4A2-F1
#
_cell.length_a   1.000
_cell.length_b   1.000
_cell.length_c   1.000
_cell.angle_alpha   90.00
_cell.angle_beta   90.00
_cell.angle_gamma   90.00
#
_symmetry.space_group_name_H-M   'P 1'
#
loop_
_entity.id
_entity.type
_entity.pdbx_description
1 polymer ?
#
loop_
_entity_poly.entity_id
_entity_poly.type
_entity_poly.pdbx_seq_one_letter_code
_entity_poly.pdbx_strand_id
1 'polypeptide(L)'
;MMQTRRFTGWLAMVSLLVLSWAAPGGATTDFVALPESGSAVAVLEKGETYFGLQIVGWGPGWQYLGFRSSVDQRDGHSHLSGQATVRASGVPVWFEAAVAQTNPRQIQLDIGVAAESDTELTYVVLSLELPDRSFHKGKVVVEQVDGARKTITLPLARKGLGQQVRRFILIDAAGRRTMFSLDPPCDIPSDGAARIILAARRLAAQEPRRGSIAVSLPEPVTYYASAEQLPEVSGSDQWYPFRPGQRSRQPDVIGMQDWVDAPAGRHGRIQEEGSQLIYNGRPIKLWGINLCYGACAPEKKLAEQRAQFYARYGINAVRLHKFADGAGWAGIQSADSAVRFDPAALDRMDYFVAQLKSHGIFVALSAHFGTIKIGPADVSLVPYAEEFGRFTGRSRRITAPASAFFYSSELQELHTRQIVNLLRHRNPYTGLTYAEEPAVALLEIINEQSVMFYTSMQPLLA
;
A
#
# COMPACT_ATOMS: atom_id res chain seq x y z
N MET A 1 16.95 -5.72 -23.23
CA MET A 1 16.07 -6.65 -22.49
C MET A 1 15.74 -5.99 -21.14
N MET A 2 14.77 -5.09 -21.12
CA MET A 2 14.49 -4.21 -19.97
C MET A 2 13.66 -4.95 -18.91
N GLN A 3 14.25 -5.15 -17.72
CA GLN A 3 13.51 -5.55 -16.52
C GLN A 3 12.54 -4.43 -16.13
N THR A 4 11.26 -4.62 -16.40
CA THR A 4 10.19 -3.74 -15.94
C THR A 4 9.95 -3.99 -14.44
N ARG A 5 10.25 -2.94 -13.67
CA ARG A 5 10.03 -2.82 -12.22
C ARG A 5 8.62 -3.29 -11.85
N ARG A 6 8.52 -4.13 -10.81
CA ARG A 6 7.24 -4.48 -10.16
C ARG A 6 6.63 -3.20 -9.56
N PHE A 7 5.68 -2.60 -10.25
CA PHE A 7 4.74 -1.65 -9.65
C PHE A 7 3.65 -2.45 -8.95
N THR A 8 3.89 -2.81 -7.69
CA THR A 8 2.79 -3.17 -6.78
C THR A 8 2.15 -1.86 -6.32
N GLY A 9 1.20 -1.36 -7.10
CA GLY A 9 0.22 -0.42 -6.57
C GLY A 9 -0.54 -1.15 -5.48
N TRP A 10 -0.44 -0.67 -4.24
CA TRP A 10 -1.30 -1.14 -3.16
C TRP A 10 -2.74 -0.75 -3.52
N LEU A 11 -3.49 -1.69 -4.09
CA LEU A 11 -4.95 -1.63 -4.05
C LEU A 11 -5.36 -2.01 -2.63
N ALA A 12 -6.00 -1.09 -1.94
CA ALA A 12 -6.79 -1.45 -0.77
C ALA A 12 -8.04 -2.17 -1.32
N MET A 13 -8.01 -3.51 -1.31
CA MET A 13 -9.26 -4.27 -1.26
C MET A 13 -9.94 -3.87 0.04
N VAL A 14 -11.06 -3.15 -0.05
CA VAL A 14 -11.94 -3.02 1.10
C VAL A 14 -12.70 -4.34 1.13
N SER A 15 -12.18 -5.31 1.90
CA SER A 15 -12.91 -6.56 2.14
C SER A 15 -14.21 -6.23 2.86
N LEU A 16 -15.29 -6.02 2.10
CA LEU A 16 -16.66 -6.07 2.59
C LEU A 16 -16.95 -7.53 2.94
N LEU A 17 -16.69 -7.88 4.21
CA LEU A 17 -17.13 -9.14 4.78
C LEU A 17 -18.65 -9.04 4.97
N VAL A 18 -19.42 -9.56 4.00
CA VAL A 18 -20.86 -9.76 4.19
C VAL A 18 -21.03 -11.11 4.85
N LEU A 19 -21.10 -11.15 6.18
CA LEU A 19 -21.35 -12.41 6.90
C LEU A 19 -22.73 -12.96 6.52
N SER A 20 -22.78 -13.97 5.66
CA SER A 20 -24.02 -14.69 5.33
C SER A 20 -24.38 -15.61 6.48
N TRP A 21 -25.41 -15.26 7.26
CA TRP A 21 -26.12 -16.19 8.13
C TRP A 21 -27.52 -16.40 7.56
N ALA A 22 -27.85 -17.65 7.29
CA ALA A 22 -29.12 -18.04 6.71
C ALA A 22 -30.28 -17.59 7.62
N ALA A 23 -31.11 -16.67 7.13
CA ALA A 23 -32.46 -16.52 7.66
C ALA A 23 -33.24 -17.81 7.34
N PRO A 24 -34.00 -18.37 8.29
CA PRO A 24 -34.87 -19.49 7.99
C PRO A 24 -36.03 -18.99 7.13
N GLY A 25 -35.99 -19.26 5.82
CA GLY A 25 -37.19 -19.16 4.97
C GLY A 25 -37.11 -18.37 3.67
N GLY A 26 -35.96 -17.85 3.25
CA GLY A 26 -35.78 -17.22 1.93
C GLY A 26 -34.61 -17.85 1.20
N ALA A 27 -34.80 -18.24 -0.07
CA ALA A 27 -33.74 -18.77 -0.92
C ALA A 27 -32.69 -17.68 -1.19
N THR A 28 -31.74 -17.54 -0.27
CA THR A 28 -30.56 -16.70 -0.48
C THR A 28 -29.68 -17.42 -1.50
N THR A 29 -29.44 -16.77 -2.63
CA THR A 29 -28.55 -17.32 -3.65
C THR A 29 -27.12 -17.30 -3.12
N ASP A 30 -26.34 -18.35 -3.39
CA ASP A 30 -24.94 -18.43 -2.92
C ASP A 30 -24.07 -17.28 -3.48
N PHE A 31 -24.47 -16.69 -4.63
CA PHE A 31 -23.81 -15.53 -5.22
C PHE A 31 -24.55 -14.21 -4.99
N VAL A 32 -23.77 -13.18 -4.67
CA VAL A 32 -24.24 -11.79 -4.54
C VAL A 32 -23.37 -10.88 -5.41
N ALA A 33 -23.96 -9.96 -6.14
CA ALA A 33 -23.23 -8.94 -6.90
C ALA A 33 -23.64 -7.53 -6.45
N LEU A 34 -22.67 -6.63 -6.30
CA LEU A 34 -22.92 -5.25 -5.86
C LEU A 34 -21.81 -4.29 -6.29
N PRO A 35 -22.07 -2.96 -6.40
CA PRO A 35 -21.01 -1.98 -6.54
C PRO A 35 -20.21 -1.85 -5.23
N GLU A 36 -18.90 -2.05 -5.29
CA GLU A 36 -17.99 -1.84 -4.15
C GLU A 36 -17.53 -0.38 -4.07
N SER A 37 -17.45 0.30 -5.22
CA SER A 37 -17.14 1.73 -5.33
C SER A 37 -17.71 2.30 -6.63
N GLY A 38 -17.54 3.61 -6.86
CA GLY A 38 -17.88 4.25 -8.13
C GLY A 38 -17.09 3.75 -9.36
N SER A 39 -16.18 2.81 -9.18
CA SER A 39 -15.39 2.19 -10.28
C SER A 39 -15.34 0.67 -10.21
N ALA A 40 -15.98 0.04 -9.23
CA ALA A 40 -15.80 -1.38 -8.96
C ALA A 40 -17.12 -2.10 -8.67
N VAL A 41 -17.22 -3.33 -9.15
CA VAL A 41 -18.29 -4.29 -8.85
C VAL A 41 -17.65 -5.54 -8.26
N ALA A 42 -18.14 -5.96 -7.10
CA ALA A 42 -17.74 -7.20 -6.46
C ALA A 42 -18.80 -8.27 -6.71
N VAL A 43 -18.34 -9.49 -7.00
CA VAL A 43 -19.17 -10.70 -6.95
C VAL A 43 -18.68 -11.55 -5.79
N LEU A 44 -19.58 -11.84 -4.86
CA LEU A 44 -19.34 -12.60 -3.65
C LEU A 44 -19.94 -14.00 -3.76
N GLU A 45 -19.28 -14.99 -3.17
CA GLU A 45 -19.80 -16.32 -2.88
C GLU A 45 -19.80 -16.50 -1.37
N LYS A 46 -20.98 -16.70 -0.75
CA LYS A 46 -21.10 -16.91 0.71
C LYS A 46 -20.38 -15.85 1.54
N GLY A 47 -20.49 -14.58 1.12
CA GLY A 47 -19.92 -13.44 1.82
C GLY A 47 -18.47 -13.10 1.49
N GLU A 48 -17.84 -13.90 0.64
CA GLU A 48 -16.41 -13.81 0.33
C GLU A 48 -16.24 -13.47 -1.14
N THR A 49 -15.22 -12.66 -1.50
CA THR A 49 -15.01 -12.28 -2.89
C THR A 49 -14.78 -13.50 -3.78
N TYR A 50 -15.67 -13.72 -4.74
CA TYR A 50 -15.51 -14.71 -5.81
C TYR A 50 -14.68 -14.11 -6.94
N PHE A 51 -15.01 -12.92 -7.43
CA PHE A 51 -14.11 -12.09 -8.26
C PHE A 51 -14.47 -10.61 -8.15
N GLY A 52 -13.52 -9.75 -8.49
CA GLY A 52 -13.70 -8.30 -8.57
C GLY A 52 -13.58 -7.79 -10.00
N LEU A 53 -14.38 -6.78 -10.33
CA LEU A 53 -14.32 -6.03 -11.59
C LEU A 53 -14.06 -4.57 -11.28
N GLN A 54 -13.00 -3.97 -11.80
CA GLN A 54 -12.68 -2.56 -11.55
C GLN A 54 -12.22 -1.81 -12.79
N ILE A 55 -12.80 -0.62 -13.03
CA ILE A 55 -12.37 0.29 -14.08
C ILE A 55 -11.14 1.07 -13.61
N VAL A 56 -10.03 0.90 -14.33
CA VAL A 56 -8.77 1.60 -14.08
C VAL A 56 -8.14 2.07 -15.39
N GLY A 57 -7.33 3.12 -15.32
CA GLY A 57 -6.72 3.68 -16.53
C GLY A 57 -5.32 4.24 -16.33
N TRP A 58 -4.62 4.39 -17.46
CA TRP A 58 -3.28 4.96 -17.55
C TRP A 58 -3.18 5.85 -18.80
N GLY A 59 -2.67 7.06 -18.62
CA GLY A 59 -2.23 7.95 -19.69
C GLY A 59 -0.87 7.52 -20.26
N PRO A 60 -0.28 8.33 -21.16
CA PRO A 60 1.00 8.01 -21.82
C PRO A 60 2.12 7.71 -20.83
N GLY A 61 2.95 6.70 -21.13
CA GLY A 61 4.05 6.28 -20.26
C GLY A 61 3.60 5.60 -18.97
N TRP A 62 2.46 4.88 -18.99
CA TRP A 62 1.89 4.19 -17.83
C TRP A 62 1.57 5.09 -16.64
N GLN A 63 1.25 6.37 -16.90
CA GLN A 63 0.85 7.30 -15.85
C GLN A 63 -0.57 7.00 -15.37
N TYR A 64 -0.74 6.60 -14.12
CA TYR A 64 -2.05 6.24 -13.56
C TYR A 64 -3.07 7.38 -13.64
N LEU A 65 -4.25 7.08 -14.17
CA LEU A 65 -5.43 7.94 -14.17
C LEU A 65 -6.22 7.65 -12.90
N GLY A 66 -5.96 8.44 -11.85
CA GLY A 66 -6.69 8.34 -10.58
C GLY A 66 -8.10 8.91 -10.73
N PHE A 67 -9.01 8.11 -11.29
CA PHE A 67 -10.41 8.48 -11.45
C PHE A 67 -11.04 8.84 -10.11
N ARG A 68 -11.63 10.03 -10.03
CA ARG A 68 -12.56 10.38 -8.96
C ARG A 68 -13.91 9.83 -9.37
N SER A 69 -14.42 8.87 -8.62
CA SER A 69 -15.59 8.10 -9.01
C SER A 69 -16.72 8.15 -7.98
N SER A 70 -17.94 7.96 -8.47
CA SER A 70 -19.17 7.86 -7.67
C SER A 70 -20.05 6.73 -8.21
N VAL A 71 -20.95 6.25 -7.36
CA VAL A 71 -22.02 5.33 -7.75
C VAL A 71 -23.35 5.96 -7.39
N ASP A 72 -24.25 6.02 -8.37
CA ASP A 72 -25.64 6.40 -8.19
C ASP A 72 -26.52 5.19 -8.46
N GLN A 73 -27.73 5.19 -7.90
CA GLN A 73 -28.76 4.23 -8.26
C GLN A 73 -29.80 4.89 -9.16
N ARG A 74 -30.14 4.26 -10.29
CA ARG A 74 -31.23 4.69 -11.19
C ARG A 74 -31.98 3.46 -11.68
N ASP A 75 -33.30 3.44 -11.52
CA ASP A 75 -34.19 2.38 -12.03
C ASP A 75 -33.80 0.94 -11.64
N GLY A 76 -33.23 0.75 -10.44
CA GLY A 76 -32.77 -0.57 -9.97
C GLY A 76 -31.42 -1.03 -10.54
N HIS A 77 -30.72 -0.13 -11.25
CA HIS A 77 -29.37 -0.33 -11.77
C HIS A 77 -28.36 0.51 -10.98
N SER A 78 -27.14 0.02 -10.83
CA SER A 78 -26.03 0.89 -10.41
C SER A 78 -25.51 1.64 -11.64
N HIS A 79 -25.33 2.95 -11.50
CA HIS A 79 -24.62 3.77 -12.45
C HIS A 79 -23.30 4.24 -11.82
N LEU A 80 -22.21 3.65 -12.29
CA LEU A 80 -20.85 3.97 -11.89
C LEU A 80 -20.33 5.04 -12.83
N SER A 81 -19.70 6.09 -12.30
CA SER A 81 -19.07 7.11 -13.13
C SER A 81 -17.74 7.53 -12.53
N GLY A 82 -16.80 7.96 -13.36
CA GLY A 82 -15.55 8.51 -12.87
C GLY A 82 -14.83 9.38 -13.88
N GLN A 83 -14.16 10.42 -13.39
CA GLN A 83 -13.43 11.38 -14.21
C GLN A 83 -11.98 11.51 -13.75
N ALA A 84 -11.06 11.63 -14.71
CA ALA A 84 -9.65 11.88 -14.49
C ALA A 84 -9.12 12.84 -15.55
N THR A 85 -7.96 13.46 -15.30
CA THR A 85 -7.27 14.29 -16.28
C THR A 85 -6.00 13.57 -16.75
N VAL A 86 -5.82 13.45 -18.06
CA VAL A 86 -4.58 12.93 -18.65
C VAL A 86 -3.49 13.97 -18.45
N ARG A 87 -2.53 13.71 -17.56
CA ARG A 87 -1.50 14.71 -17.17
C ARG A 87 -0.67 15.24 -18.34
N ALA A 88 -0.42 14.41 -19.35
CA ALA A 88 0.40 14.78 -20.50
C ALA A 88 -0.26 15.83 -21.40
N SER A 89 -1.60 15.81 -21.51
CA SER A 89 -2.37 16.67 -22.42
C SER A 89 -3.26 17.68 -21.68
N GLY A 90 -3.51 17.48 -20.39
CA GLY A 90 -4.47 18.27 -19.61
C GLY A 90 -5.94 17.92 -19.92
N VAL A 91 -6.19 16.89 -20.74
CA VAL A 91 -7.52 16.56 -21.23
C VAL A 91 -8.30 15.72 -20.21
N PRO A 92 -9.53 16.12 -19.84
CA PRO A 92 -10.46 15.29 -19.08
C PRO A 92 -10.89 14.04 -19.86
N VAL A 93 -10.88 12.91 -19.17
CA VAL A 93 -11.37 11.60 -19.63
C VAL A 93 -12.30 11.06 -18.56
N TRP A 94 -13.41 10.45 -18.97
CA TRP A 94 -14.36 9.85 -18.04
C TRP A 94 -14.86 8.50 -18.53
N PHE A 95 -15.40 7.73 -17.60
CA PHE A 95 -16.18 6.54 -17.90
C PHE A 95 -17.56 6.64 -17.24
N GLU A 96 -18.50 5.93 -17.83
CA GLU A 96 -19.82 5.64 -17.26
C GLU A 96 -20.07 4.15 -17.44
N ALA A 97 -20.64 3.50 -16.43
CA ALA A 97 -21.02 2.09 -16.50
C ALA A 97 -22.38 1.87 -15.83
N ALA A 98 -23.32 1.30 -16.58
CA ALA A 98 -24.58 0.80 -16.03
C ALA A 98 -24.44 -0.68 -15.72
N VAL A 99 -24.85 -1.09 -14.51
CA VAL A 99 -24.75 -2.48 -14.05
C VAL A 99 -26.13 -2.96 -13.62
N ALA A 100 -26.49 -4.14 -14.11
CA ALA A 100 -27.81 -4.71 -13.94
C ALA A 100 -27.76 -6.23 -13.87
N GLN A 101 -28.69 -6.83 -13.14
CA GLN A 101 -29.02 -8.24 -13.32
C GLN A 101 -30.00 -8.39 -14.48
N THR A 102 -29.60 -9.14 -15.52
CA THR A 102 -30.41 -9.33 -16.73
C THR A 102 -31.22 -10.63 -16.71
N ASN A 103 -30.76 -11.62 -15.94
CA ASN A 103 -31.49 -12.86 -15.66
C ASN A 103 -31.01 -13.49 -14.34
N PRO A 104 -31.62 -14.59 -13.85
CA PRO A 104 -31.28 -15.16 -12.55
C PRO A 104 -29.81 -15.53 -12.35
N ARG A 105 -29.01 -15.73 -13.41
CA ARG A 105 -27.59 -16.10 -13.33
C ARG A 105 -26.67 -15.10 -14.03
N GLN A 106 -27.14 -13.92 -14.42
CA GLN A 106 -26.35 -13.01 -15.23
C GLN A 106 -26.43 -11.58 -14.75
N ILE A 107 -25.26 -10.95 -14.64
CA ILE A 107 -25.13 -9.50 -14.58
C ILE A 107 -24.56 -8.98 -15.89
N GLN A 108 -24.94 -7.76 -16.28
CA GLN A 108 -24.44 -7.06 -17.45
C GLN A 108 -23.84 -5.73 -17.02
N LEU A 109 -22.70 -5.38 -17.64
CA LEU A 109 -22.04 -4.10 -17.50
C LEU A 109 -22.02 -3.41 -18.87
N ASP A 110 -22.75 -2.32 -19.02
CA ASP A 110 -22.72 -1.48 -20.22
C ASP A 110 -21.83 -0.27 -19.94
N ILE A 111 -20.67 -0.22 -20.60
CA ILE A 111 -19.57 0.68 -20.25
C ILE A 111 -19.26 1.62 -21.41
N GLY A 112 -19.16 2.91 -21.11
CA GLY A 112 -18.70 3.96 -22.01
C GLY A 112 -17.41 4.62 -21.49
N VAL A 113 -16.50 4.97 -22.40
CA VAL A 113 -15.30 5.77 -22.11
C VAL A 113 -15.20 6.89 -23.14
N ALA A 114 -15.04 8.14 -22.66
CA ALA A 114 -15.02 9.33 -23.50
C ALA A 114 -14.00 10.36 -23.01
N ALA A 115 -13.68 11.33 -23.86
CA ALA A 115 -12.74 12.40 -23.59
C ALA A 115 -13.29 13.75 -24.08
N GLU A 116 -12.88 14.84 -23.45
CA GLU A 116 -13.33 16.19 -23.81
C GLU A 116 -12.76 16.64 -25.16
N SER A 117 -11.52 16.28 -25.45
CA SER A 117 -10.81 16.50 -26.70
C SER A 117 -9.95 15.28 -27.05
N ASP A 118 -9.42 15.22 -28.26
CA ASP A 118 -8.55 14.13 -28.69
C ASP A 118 -7.35 13.99 -27.74
N THR A 119 -7.17 12.78 -27.20
CA THR A 119 -6.08 12.51 -26.25
C THR A 119 -5.50 11.12 -26.46
N GLU A 120 -4.23 10.98 -26.09
CA GLU A 120 -3.54 9.69 -26.03
C GLU A 120 -3.68 9.06 -24.65
N LEU A 121 -3.88 7.75 -24.64
CA LEU A 121 -3.98 6.87 -23.47
C LEU A 121 -3.05 5.68 -23.66
N THR A 122 -2.55 5.14 -22.56
CA THR A 122 -2.02 3.76 -22.60
C THR A 122 -3.22 2.82 -22.66
N TYR A 123 -4.04 2.78 -21.61
CA TYR A 123 -5.28 2.01 -21.56
C TYR A 123 -6.31 2.63 -20.60
N VAL A 124 -7.59 2.41 -20.86
CA VAL A 124 -8.65 2.29 -19.85
C VAL A 124 -9.17 0.86 -19.95
N VAL A 125 -9.24 0.15 -18.83
CA VAL A 125 -9.57 -1.28 -18.81
C VAL A 125 -10.60 -1.58 -17.72
N LEU A 126 -11.38 -2.65 -17.93
CA LEU A 126 -12.03 -3.37 -16.86
C LEU A 126 -11.07 -4.47 -16.37
N SER A 127 -10.52 -4.27 -15.19
CA SER A 127 -9.67 -5.24 -14.51
C SER A 127 -10.53 -6.34 -13.88
N LEU A 128 -10.25 -7.60 -14.21
CA LEU A 128 -10.82 -8.77 -13.57
C LEU A 128 -9.79 -9.36 -12.61
N GLU A 129 -10.12 -9.31 -11.31
CA GLU A 129 -9.31 -9.86 -10.23
C GLU A 129 -9.88 -11.18 -9.74
N LEU A 130 -9.02 -12.20 -9.67
CA LEU A 130 -9.38 -13.57 -9.31
C LEU A 130 -8.65 -13.98 -8.02
N PRO A 131 -9.35 -14.10 -6.89
CA PRO A 131 -8.77 -14.61 -5.65
C PRO A 131 -8.29 -16.06 -5.79
N ASP A 132 -7.13 -16.35 -5.21
CA ASP A 132 -6.54 -17.69 -5.23
C ASP A 132 -7.47 -18.75 -4.62
N ARG A 133 -8.25 -18.39 -3.59
CA ARG A 133 -9.18 -19.30 -2.90
C ARG A 133 -10.08 -20.07 -3.87
N SER A 134 -10.69 -19.38 -4.83
CA SER A 134 -11.67 -19.98 -5.74
C SER A 134 -11.02 -20.50 -7.02
N PHE A 135 -9.94 -19.86 -7.48
CA PHE A 135 -9.38 -20.06 -8.81
C PHE A 135 -8.02 -20.75 -8.86
N HIS A 136 -7.44 -21.13 -7.72
CA HIS A 136 -6.18 -21.86 -7.68
C HIS A 136 -6.26 -23.17 -8.49
N LYS A 137 -5.31 -23.37 -9.41
CA LYS A 137 -5.29 -24.48 -10.40
C LYS A 137 -6.52 -24.54 -11.33
N GLY A 138 -7.36 -23.51 -11.34
CA GLY A 138 -8.43 -23.34 -12.30
C GLY A 138 -7.89 -23.07 -13.71
N LYS A 139 -8.80 -22.82 -14.64
CA LYS A 139 -8.44 -22.56 -16.05
C LYS A 139 -9.40 -21.57 -16.70
N VAL A 140 -8.94 -20.93 -17.76
CA VAL A 140 -9.73 -20.04 -18.60
C VAL A 140 -9.77 -20.61 -20.00
N VAL A 141 -10.97 -20.82 -20.54
CA VAL A 141 -11.16 -21.17 -21.95
C VAL A 141 -11.54 -19.91 -22.70
N VAL A 142 -10.69 -19.47 -23.62
CA VAL A 142 -10.88 -18.24 -24.40
C VAL A 142 -11.37 -18.59 -25.79
N GLU A 143 -12.32 -17.82 -26.30
CA GLU A 143 -12.84 -17.91 -27.66
C GLU A 143 -12.69 -16.54 -28.35
N GLN A 144 -11.96 -16.54 -29.46
CA GLN A 144 -11.68 -15.36 -30.27
C GLN A 144 -12.69 -15.24 -31.43
N VAL A 145 -12.73 -14.07 -32.09
CA VAL A 145 -13.67 -13.78 -33.20
C VAL A 145 -13.48 -14.74 -34.39
N ASP A 146 -12.24 -15.14 -34.67
CA ASP A 146 -11.89 -16.11 -35.71
C ASP A 146 -12.29 -17.56 -35.38
N GLY A 147 -12.90 -17.79 -34.21
CA GLY A 147 -13.29 -19.12 -33.73
C GLY A 147 -12.15 -19.89 -33.05
N ALA A 148 -10.94 -19.32 -32.97
CA ALA A 148 -9.84 -19.94 -32.26
C ALA A 148 -10.18 -20.09 -30.77
N ARG A 149 -9.84 -21.26 -30.23
CA ARG A 149 -10.05 -21.60 -28.82
C ARG A 149 -8.73 -21.98 -28.18
N LYS A 150 -8.47 -21.44 -27.00
CA LYS A 150 -7.30 -21.80 -26.19
C LYS A 150 -7.66 -21.91 -24.72
N THR A 151 -6.91 -22.75 -24.02
CA THR A 151 -7.04 -22.94 -22.57
C THR A 151 -5.80 -22.38 -21.88
N ILE A 152 -6.01 -21.58 -20.85
CA ILE A 152 -4.96 -20.95 -20.04
C ILE A 152 -5.13 -21.42 -18.60
N THR A 153 -4.06 -21.86 -17.95
CA THR A 153 -4.09 -22.24 -16.52
C THR A 153 -4.01 -21.01 -15.62
N LEU A 154 -4.72 -21.05 -14.50
CA LEU A 154 -4.65 -20.04 -13.44
C LEU A 154 -3.55 -20.41 -12.42
N PRO A 155 -2.86 -19.42 -11.82
CA PRO A 155 -3.07 -17.98 -11.94
C PRO A 155 -2.57 -17.39 -13.28
N LEU A 156 -3.10 -16.22 -13.67
CA LEU A 156 -2.79 -15.60 -14.96
C LEU A 156 -1.33 -15.11 -15.02
N ALA A 157 -0.54 -15.75 -15.88
CA ALA A 157 0.80 -15.28 -16.23
C ALA A 157 0.76 -13.98 -17.07
N ARG A 158 1.92 -13.35 -17.32
CA ARG A 158 2.05 -12.13 -18.16
C ARG A 158 1.91 -12.37 -19.67
N LYS A 159 0.92 -13.16 -20.09
CA LYS A 159 0.71 -13.56 -21.50
C LYS A 159 -0.65 -13.11 -22.07
N GLY A 160 -1.57 -12.65 -21.23
CA GLY A 160 -2.91 -12.23 -21.64
C GLY A 160 -3.84 -13.39 -21.99
N LEU A 161 -5.13 -13.08 -22.07
CA LEU A 161 -6.16 -13.96 -22.62
C LEU A 161 -6.20 -13.86 -24.16
N GLY A 162 -5.60 -12.86 -24.80
CA GLY A 162 -5.46 -12.77 -26.26
C GLY A 162 -6.00 -11.48 -26.87
N GLN A 163 -6.05 -11.43 -28.19
CA GLN A 163 -6.61 -10.32 -28.97
C GLN A 163 -7.99 -10.70 -29.50
N GLN A 164 -8.87 -9.71 -29.70
CA GLN A 164 -10.20 -9.90 -30.28
C GLN A 164 -10.97 -11.05 -29.60
N VAL A 165 -10.96 -11.06 -28.26
CA VAL A 165 -11.66 -12.06 -27.46
C VAL A 165 -13.13 -11.69 -27.44
N ARG A 166 -14.00 -12.57 -27.95
CA ARG A 166 -15.46 -12.37 -27.89
C ARG A 166 -16.07 -12.97 -26.63
N ARG A 167 -15.43 -14.01 -26.08
CA ARG A 167 -15.90 -14.74 -24.92
C ARG A 167 -14.75 -15.43 -24.20
N PHE A 168 -14.83 -15.51 -22.89
CA PHE A 168 -14.00 -16.43 -22.11
C PHE A 168 -14.78 -17.06 -20.97
N ILE A 169 -14.38 -18.26 -20.57
CA ILE A 169 -15.03 -19.05 -19.53
C ILE A 169 -13.99 -19.34 -18.46
N LEU A 170 -14.20 -18.76 -17.28
CA LEU A 170 -13.46 -19.13 -16.08
C LEU A 170 -14.01 -20.45 -15.55
N ILE A 171 -13.11 -21.38 -15.27
CA ILE A 171 -13.39 -22.66 -14.63
C ILE A 171 -12.65 -22.66 -13.31
N ASP A 172 -13.41 -22.59 -12.21
CA ASP A 172 -12.87 -22.53 -10.86
C ASP A 172 -12.32 -23.88 -10.40
N ALA A 173 -11.74 -23.94 -9.19
CA ALA A 173 -11.14 -25.16 -8.65
C ALA A 173 -12.16 -26.31 -8.47
N ALA A 174 -13.44 -25.99 -8.33
CA ALA A 174 -14.54 -26.95 -8.24
C ALA A 174 -15.10 -27.35 -9.63
N GLY A 175 -14.57 -26.80 -10.72
CA GLY A 175 -15.02 -27.07 -12.08
C GLY A 175 -16.26 -26.28 -12.50
N ARG A 176 -16.73 -25.33 -11.68
CA ARG A 176 -17.87 -24.46 -12.01
C ARG A 176 -17.46 -23.42 -13.03
N ARG A 177 -18.41 -23.00 -13.87
CA ARG A 177 -18.15 -22.21 -15.07
C ARG A 177 -18.77 -20.82 -14.94
N THR A 178 -17.93 -19.78 -14.97
CA THR A 178 -18.36 -18.39 -15.12
C THR A 178 -18.00 -17.91 -16.51
N MET A 179 -18.97 -17.44 -17.28
CA MET A 179 -18.78 -17.02 -18.67
C MET A 179 -18.87 -15.51 -18.82
N PHE A 180 -17.88 -14.92 -19.45
CA PHE A 180 -17.84 -13.52 -19.86
C PHE A 180 -18.03 -13.46 -21.37
N SER A 181 -19.04 -12.72 -21.83
CA SER A 181 -19.26 -12.41 -23.24
C SER A 181 -19.06 -10.91 -23.46
N LEU A 182 -18.28 -10.55 -24.47
CA LEU A 182 -17.82 -9.19 -24.74
C LEU A 182 -18.37 -8.71 -26.08
N ASP A 183 -19.02 -7.54 -26.08
CA ASP A 183 -19.50 -6.88 -27.29
C ASP A 183 -19.16 -5.38 -27.24
N PRO A 184 -18.21 -4.88 -28.06
CA PRO A 184 -17.44 -5.61 -29.04
C PRO A 184 -16.40 -6.54 -28.41
N PRO A 185 -15.81 -7.46 -29.20
CA PRO A 185 -14.65 -8.25 -28.78
C PRO A 185 -13.47 -7.37 -28.35
N CYS A 186 -12.81 -7.72 -27.25
CA CYS A 186 -11.72 -6.92 -26.68
C CYS A 186 -10.38 -7.65 -26.70
N ASP A 187 -9.30 -6.87 -26.71
CA ASP A 187 -7.97 -7.36 -26.37
C ASP A 187 -7.84 -7.44 -24.84
N ILE A 188 -7.22 -8.52 -24.35
CA ILE A 188 -7.12 -8.80 -22.92
C ILE A 188 -5.68 -9.20 -22.55
N PRO A 189 -4.78 -8.24 -22.28
CA PRO A 189 -3.50 -8.53 -21.63
C PRO A 189 -3.70 -8.96 -20.17
N SER A 190 -2.64 -9.50 -19.56
CA SER A 190 -2.64 -9.81 -18.12
C SER A 190 -1.29 -9.55 -17.49
N ASP A 191 -1.31 -9.12 -16.24
CA ASP A 191 -0.13 -8.82 -15.41
C ASP A 191 -0.22 -9.42 -13.99
N GLY A 192 -1.15 -10.36 -13.81
CA GLY A 192 -1.62 -10.91 -12.55
C GLY A 192 -3.15 -10.87 -12.50
N ALA A 193 -3.74 -9.81 -13.04
CA ALA A 193 -5.17 -9.68 -13.35
C ALA A 193 -5.40 -9.75 -14.87
N ALA A 194 -6.60 -10.10 -15.31
CA ALA A 194 -6.99 -9.94 -16.72
C ALA A 194 -7.45 -8.49 -16.93
N ARG A 195 -6.96 -7.84 -17.98
CA ARG A 195 -7.24 -6.42 -18.26
C ARG A 195 -8.05 -6.32 -19.55
N ILE A 196 -9.37 -6.26 -19.44
CA ILE A 196 -10.25 -6.14 -20.61
C ILE A 196 -10.16 -4.70 -21.12
N ILE A 197 -9.54 -4.48 -22.28
CA ILE A 197 -9.32 -3.14 -22.81
C ILE A 197 -10.64 -2.52 -23.27
N LEU A 198 -11.00 -1.37 -22.69
CA LEU A 198 -12.17 -0.56 -23.04
C LEU A 198 -11.81 0.59 -23.98
N ALA A 199 -10.65 1.21 -23.75
CA ALA A 199 -10.05 2.21 -24.63
C ALA A 199 -8.52 2.10 -24.59
N ALA A 200 -7.84 2.42 -25.69
CA ALA A 200 -6.39 2.38 -25.80
C ALA A 200 -5.89 3.39 -26.83
N ARG A 201 -4.63 3.83 -26.70
CA ARG A 201 -3.97 4.73 -27.65
C ARG A 201 -4.78 6.03 -27.81
N ARG A 202 -5.10 6.42 -29.03
CA ARG A 202 -5.92 7.59 -29.31
C ARG A 202 -7.39 7.37 -28.95
N LEU A 203 -7.90 8.22 -28.06
CA LEU A 203 -9.32 8.40 -27.81
C LEU A 203 -9.75 9.73 -28.42
N ALA A 204 -10.53 9.66 -29.50
CA ALA A 204 -11.07 10.85 -30.16
C ALA A 204 -12.33 11.33 -29.43
N ALA A 205 -12.48 12.64 -29.24
CA ALA A 205 -13.59 13.18 -28.44
C ALA A 205 -14.96 12.90 -29.05
N GLN A 206 -15.03 12.85 -30.38
CA GLN A 206 -16.27 12.59 -31.12
C GLN A 206 -16.59 11.09 -31.27
N GLU A 207 -15.71 10.20 -30.81
CA GLU A 207 -15.87 8.74 -30.93
C GLU A 207 -15.71 8.06 -29.56
N PRO A 208 -16.68 8.23 -28.64
CA PRO A 208 -16.66 7.54 -27.36
C PRO A 208 -16.66 6.02 -27.59
N ARG A 209 -15.84 5.30 -26.83
CA ARG A 209 -15.83 3.83 -26.85
C ARG A 209 -16.98 3.33 -26.00
N ARG A 210 -17.75 2.38 -26.51
CA ARG A 210 -18.86 1.74 -25.80
C ARG A 210 -18.77 0.24 -25.98
N GLY A 211 -19.18 -0.50 -24.96
CA GLY A 211 -19.29 -1.95 -25.01
C GLY A 211 -20.12 -2.50 -23.86
N SER A 212 -20.54 -3.74 -24.02
CA SER A 212 -21.29 -4.52 -23.05
C SER A 212 -20.52 -5.77 -22.66
N ILE A 213 -20.56 -6.10 -21.37
CA ILE A 213 -19.94 -7.29 -20.80
C ILE A 213 -21.01 -8.05 -20.03
N ALA A 214 -21.44 -9.18 -20.57
CA ALA A 214 -22.38 -10.07 -19.91
C ALA A 214 -21.60 -11.16 -19.14
N VAL A 215 -21.88 -11.27 -17.84
CA VAL A 215 -21.22 -12.21 -16.92
C VAL A 215 -22.25 -13.21 -16.41
N SER A 216 -22.19 -14.44 -16.93
CA SER A 216 -23.03 -15.56 -16.50
C SER A 216 -22.32 -16.39 -15.43
N LEU A 217 -22.90 -16.42 -14.24
CA LEU A 217 -22.42 -17.13 -13.06
C LEU A 217 -22.86 -18.61 -13.07
N PRO A 218 -22.15 -19.49 -12.35
CA PRO A 218 -22.47 -20.91 -12.32
C PRO A 218 -23.83 -21.21 -11.68
N GLU A 219 -24.24 -20.37 -10.74
CA GLU A 219 -25.47 -20.48 -9.95
C GLU A 219 -26.22 -19.14 -9.97
N PRO A 220 -27.47 -19.10 -9.48
CA PRO A 220 -28.20 -17.85 -9.36
C PRO A 220 -27.44 -16.77 -8.59
N VAL A 221 -27.60 -15.53 -8.99
CA VAL A 221 -27.01 -14.34 -8.37
C VAL A 221 -28.12 -13.41 -7.92
N THR A 222 -27.97 -12.83 -6.73
CA THR A 222 -28.78 -11.70 -6.29
C THR A 222 -27.96 -10.44 -6.46
N TYR A 223 -28.45 -9.50 -7.27
CA TYR A 223 -27.79 -8.22 -7.48
C TYR A 223 -28.40 -7.14 -6.60
N TYR A 224 -27.56 -6.41 -5.87
CA TYR A 224 -27.94 -5.22 -5.12
C TYR A 224 -27.34 -3.99 -5.80
N ALA A 225 -28.20 -3.03 -6.17
CA ALA A 225 -27.78 -1.84 -6.90
C ALA A 225 -27.06 -0.82 -6.00
N SER A 226 -27.08 -1.02 -4.68
CA SER A 226 -26.36 -0.23 -3.69
C SER A 226 -26.11 -1.06 -2.43
N ALA A 227 -25.10 -0.68 -1.65
CA ALA A 227 -24.82 -1.31 -0.36
C ALA A 227 -25.98 -1.14 0.64
N GLU A 228 -26.82 -0.12 0.47
CA GLU A 228 -27.99 0.14 1.33
C GLU A 228 -29.11 -0.89 1.13
N GLN A 229 -29.13 -1.58 -0.01
CA GLN A 229 -30.11 -2.65 -0.28
C GLN A 229 -29.66 -4.00 0.26
N LEU A 230 -28.42 -4.12 0.76
CA LEU A 230 -27.97 -5.35 1.38
C LEU A 230 -28.90 -5.67 2.55
N PRO A 231 -29.33 -6.94 2.69
CA PRO A 231 -30.15 -7.34 3.82
C PRO A 231 -29.37 -7.05 5.10
N GLU A 232 -30.07 -6.58 6.13
CA GLU A 232 -29.47 -6.44 7.46
C GLU A 232 -28.90 -7.79 7.90
N VAL A 233 -27.66 -7.76 8.41
CA VAL A 233 -27.02 -8.95 8.95
C VAL A 233 -27.78 -9.34 10.21
N SER A 234 -28.29 -10.57 10.29
CA SER A 234 -28.94 -11.09 11.50
C SER A 234 -28.03 -10.90 12.72
N GLY A 235 -28.56 -10.29 13.80
CA GLY A 235 -27.78 -9.95 14.99
C GLY A 235 -27.03 -8.62 14.93
N SER A 236 -27.16 -7.85 13.83
CA SER A 236 -26.59 -6.49 13.73
C SER A 236 -27.23 -5.49 14.70
N ASP A 237 -28.42 -5.78 15.21
CA ASP A 237 -29.07 -5.07 16.32
C ASP A 237 -28.28 -5.16 17.64
N GLN A 238 -27.44 -6.20 17.79
CA GLN A 238 -26.53 -6.35 18.93
C GLN A 238 -25.18 -5.67 18.70
N TRP A 239 -24.91 -5.20 17.48
CA TRP A 239 -23.66 -4.54 17.16
C TRP A 239 -23.72 -3.10 17.68
N TYR A 240 -22.62 -2.67 18.29
CA TYR A 240 -22.44 -1.26 18.63
C TYR A 240 -21.38 -0.67 17.69
N PRO A 241 -21.55 0.58 17.25
CA PRO A 241 -20.50 1.27 16.52
C PRO A 241 -19.21 1.28 17.35
N PHE A 242 -18.15 0.62 16.88
CA PHE A 242 -16.85 0.72 17.51
C PHE A 242 -16.30 2.14 17.29
N ARG A 243 -16.55 2.99 18.28
CA ARG A 243 -16.07 4.37 18.33
C ARG A 243 -15.02 4.45 19.43
N PRO A 244 -13.76 4.04 19.18
CA PRO A 244 -12.71 4.15 20.17
C PRO A 244 -12.59 5.64 20.56
N GLY A 245 -13.04 5.97 21.77
CA GLY A 245 -12.98 7.34 22.27
C GLY A 245 -11.54 7.79 22.51
N GLN A 246 -11.32 9.10 22.67
CA GLN A 246 -10.01 9.64 23.11
C GLN A 246 -9.68 9.30 24.59
N ARG A 247 -10.34 8.31 25.19
CA ARG A 247 -10.12 7.84 26.57
C ARG A 247 -8.73 7.25 26.79
N SER A 248 -7.89 7.13 25.76
CA SER A 248 -6.49 6.73 25.86
C SER A 248 -5.61 7.64 26.74
N ARG A 249 -6.18 8.68 27.36
CA ARG A 249 -5.48 9.67 28.17
C ARG A 249 -5.65 9.52 29.68
N GLN A 250 -6.51 8.62 30.15
CA GLN A 250 -6.72 8.40 31.59
C GLN A 250 -6.30 6.99 31.97
N PRO A 251 -5.76 6.80 33.20
CA PRO A 251 -5.61 5.47 33.77
C PRO A 251 -6.95 4.73 33.75
N ASP A 252 -6.94 3.52 33.24
CA ASP A 252 -8.09 2.63 33.26
C ASP A 252 -7.64 1.19 33.49
N VAL A 253 -8.60 0.27 33.59
CA VAL A 253 -8.35 -1.13 33.98
C VAL A 253 -7.42 -1.90 33.02
N ILE A 254 -7.16 -1.37 31.82
CA ILE A 254 -6.20 -1.97 30.87
C ILE A 254 -4.90 -1.16 30.73
N GLY A 255 -4.77 -0.06 31.47
CA GLY A 255 -3.59 0.80 31.46
C GLY A 255 -2.41 0.20 32.22
N MET A 256 -1.26 0.14 31.58
CA MET A 256 0.01 -0.36 32.12
C MET A 256 1.06 0.75 32.31
N GLN A 257 0.68 2.02 32.19
CA GLN A 257 1.61 3.16 32.29
C GLN A 257 2.34 3.20 33.65
N ASP A 258 1.71 2.72 34.72
CA ASP A 258 2.30 2.69 36.07
C ASP A 258 3.34 1.57 36.24
N TRP A 259 3.47 0.67 35.26
CA TRP A 259 4.52 -0.37 35.23
C TRP A 259 5.79 0.11 34.54
N VAL A 260 5.73 1.26 33.86
CA VAL A 260 6.87 1.82 33.13
C VAL A 260 7.65 2.76 34.05
N ASP A 261 8.95 2.53 34.17
CA ASP A 261 9.82 3.31 35.06
C ASP A 261 10.19 4.67 34.46
N ALA A 262 9.31 5.67 34.65
CA ALA A 262 9.48 7.00 34.09
C ALA A 262 10.29 7.97 35.00
N PRO A 263 11.05 8.92 34.41
CA PRO A 263 11.41 9.00 33.00
C PRO A 263 12.48 7.95 32.61
N ALA A 264 12.56 7.63 31.33
CA ALA A 264 13.55 6.68 30.81
C ALA A 264 14.97 7.18 31.09
N GLY A 265 15.84 6.28 31.52
CA GLY A 265 17.24 6.60 31.81
C GLY A 265 17.49 7.35 33.13
N ARG A 266 16.47 7.51 34.01
CA ARG A 266 16.65 8.17 35.32
C ARG A 266 17.69 7.48 36.22
N HIS A 267 17.93 6.19 36.02
CA HIS A 267 18.95 5.40 36.73
C HIS A 267 20.24 5.21 35.92
N GLY A 268 20.46 6.01 34.87
CA GLY A 268 21.58 5.85 33.94
C GLY A 268 21.22 5.00 32.72
N ARG A 269 22.25 4.46 32.04
CA ARG A 269 22.08 3.66 30.82
C ARG A 269 21.66 2.22 31.15
N ILE A 270 20.96 1.60 30.21
CA ILE A 270 20.83 0.14 30.19
C ILE A 270 22.21 -0.46 29.93
N GLN A 271 22.57 -1.50 30.69
CA GLN A 271 23.84 -2.21 30.59
C GLN A 271 23.61 -3.65 30.13
N GLU A 272 24.66 -4.28 29.62
CA GLU A 272 24.68 -5.70 29.31
C GLU A 272 25.38 -6.45 30.44
N GLU A 273 24.78 -7.55 30.90
CA GLU A 273 25.42 -8.54 31.76
C GLU A 273 25.18 -9.94 31.17
N GLY A 274 26.18 -10.45 30.46
CA GLY A 274 26.06 -11.71 29.72
C GLY A 274 24.94 -11.64 28.66
N SER A 275 23.89 -12.44 28.83
CA SER A 275 22.74 -12.46 27.91
C SER A 275 21.57 -11.57 28.34
N GLN A 276 21.74 -10.78 29.41
CA GLN A 276 20.68 -9.95 29.98
C GLN A 276 20.95 -8.47 29.78
N LEU A 277 19.87 -7.72 29.55
CA LEU A 277 19.88 -6.27 29.70
C LEU A 277 19.56 -5.95 31.17
N ILE A 278 20.38 -5.10 31.79
CA ILE A 278 20.26 -4.68 33.18
C ILE A 278 19.98 -3.18 33.24
N TYR A 279 19.00 -2.79 34.07
CA TYR A 279 18.66 -1.40 34.36
C TYR A 279 18.30 -1.26 35.84
N ASN A 280 18.90 -0.28 36.53
CA ASN A 280 18.73 -0.10 37.98
C ASN A 280 19.05 -1.39 38.79
N GLY A 281 20.12 -2.08 38.42
CA GLY A 281 20.56 -3.32 39.07
C GLY A 281 19.62 -4.53 38.90
N ARG A 282 18.66 -4.47 37.96
CA ARG A 282 17.72 -5.56 37.69
C ARG A 282 17.59 -5.85 36.20
N PRO A 283 17.27 -7.10 35.81
CA PRO A 283 16.96 -7.41 34.42
C PRO A 283 15.79 -6.57 33.89
N ILE A 284 15.95 -6.00 32.70
CA ILE A 284 14.91 -5.28 31.96
C ILE A 284 14.57 -6.02 30.66
N LYS A 285 13.29 -6.01 30.29
CA LYS A 285 12.82 -6.45 28.96
C LYS A 285 12.31 -5.25 28.19
N LEU A 286 12.79 -5.07 26.96
CA LEU A 286 12.31 -4.03 26.05
C LEU A 286 11.11 -4.57 25.25
N TRP A 287 9.90 -4.18 25.65
CA TRP A 287 8.67 -4.43 24.91
C TRP A 287 8.38 -3.23 24.03
N GLY A 288 8.76 -3.35 22.75
CA GLY A 288 8.88 -2.19 21.87
C GLY A 288 8.16 -2.29 20.54
N ILE A 289 8.08 -1.14 19.87
CA ILE A 289 7.50 -0.97 18.53
C ILE A 289 8.48 -0.30 17.57
N ASN A 290 8.19 -0.38 16.28
CA ASN A 290 8.93 0.31 15.22
C ASN A 290 8.12 1.48 14.68
N LEU A 291 8.75 2.65 14.58
CA LEU A 291 8.24 3.78 13.82
C LEU A 291 9.19 4.08 12.67
N CYS A 292 8.65 4.33 11.48
CA CYS A 292 9.45 4.51 10.28
C CYS A 292 9.30 5.91 9.67
N TYR A 293 10.40 6.41 9.10
CA TYR A 293 10.43 7.64 8.30
C TYR A 293 9.84 8.86 9.04
N GLY A 294 8.93 9.62 8.42
CA GLY A 294 8.27 10.78 9.04
C GLY A 294 7.53 10.46 10.34
N ALA A 295 7.20 9.20 10.64
CA ALA A 295 6.62 8.82 11.92
C ALA A 295 7.59 8.97 13.10
N CYS A 296 8.90 9.06 12.84
CA CYS A 296 9.93 9.35 13.84
C CYS A 296 10.00 10.83 14.23
N ALA A 297 9.38 11.73 13.46
CA ALA A 297 9.33 13.16 13.70
C ALA A 297 7.90 13.71 13.55
N PRO A 298 6.93 13.18 14.32
CA PRO A 298 5.53 13.58 14.21
C PRO A 298 5.31 15.02 14.67
N GLU A 299 4.15 15.60 14.34
CA GLU A 299 3.72 16.86 14.96
C GLU A 299 3.66 16.73 16.49
N LYS A 300 3.97 17.82 17.20
CA LYS A 300 4.13 17.81 18.68
C LYS A 300 2.92 17.25 19.42
N LYS A 301 1.71 17.65 19.01
CA LYS A 301 0.46 17.13 19.59
C LYS A 301 0.31 15.61 19.41
N LEU A 302 0.73 15.09 18.26
CA LEU A 302 0.71 13.66 17.99
C LEU A 302 1.83 12.93 18.76
N ALA A 303 2.98 13.58 18.95
CA ALA A 303 4.08 13.06 19.77
C ALA A 303 3.62 12.79 21.23
N GLU A 304 2.93 13.75 21.84
CA GLU A 304 2.32 13.63 23.17
C GLU A 304 1.30 12.49 23.22
N GLN A 305 0.36 12.47 22.27
CA GLN A 305 -0.67 11.43 22.19
C GLN A 305 -0.07 10.03 22.05
N ARG A 306 0.98 9.89 21.23
CA ARG A 306 1.68 8.62 21.01
C ARG A 306 2.42 8.16 22.25
N ALA A 307 3.22 9.02 22.88
CA ALA A 307 3.97 8.65 24.08
C ALA A 307 3.04 8.16 25.21
N GLN A 308 1.93 8.87 25.42
CA GLN A 308 0.92 8.47 26.39
C GLN A 308 0.23 7.15 26.01
N PHE A 309 -0.17 7.00 24.75
CA PHE A 309 -0.79 5.78 24.26
C PHE A 309 0.15 4.57 24.40
N TYR A 310 1.43 4.73 24.06
CA TYR A 310 2.43 3.67 24.16
C TYR A 310 2.64 3.23 25.60
N ALA A 311 2.85 4.17 26.53
CA ALA A 311 2.99 3.84 27.95
C ALA A 311 1.75 3.14 28.50
N ARG A 312 0.54 3.58 28.11
CA ARG A 312 -0.71 2.94 28.52
C ARG A 312 -0.78 1.46 28.13
N TYR A 313 -0.15 1.05 27.02
CA TYR A 313 -0.08 -0.35 26.60
C TYR A 313 1.23 -1.06 27.01
N GLY A 314 1.97 -0.48 27.97
CA GLY A 314 3.18 -1.08 28.53
C GLY A 314 4.38 -1.06 27.58
N ILE A 315 4.29 -0.34 26.46
CA ILE A 315 5.43 -0.14 25.56
C ILE A 315 6.47 0.68 26.31
N ASN A 316 7.69 0.15 26.41
CA ASN A 316 8.81 0.80 27.09
C ASN A 316 10.02 1.03 26.19
N ALA A 317 9.92 0.70 24.90
CA ALA A 317 10.93 1.01 23.89
C ALA A 317 10.34 1.36 22.52
N VAL A 318 10.94 2.31 21.82
CA VAL A 318 10.57 2.66 20.44
C VAL A 318 11.83 2.67 19.58
N ARG A 319 11.83 1.88 18.52
CA ARG A 319 12.83 1.95 17.46
C ARG A 319 12.43 3.00 16.44
N LEU A 320 13.18 4.10 16.41
CA LEU A 320 13.09 5.12 15.39
C LEU A 320 13.92 4.65 14.20
N HIS A 321 13.23 4.21 13.15
CA HIS A 321 13.84 3.56 12.00
C HIS A 321 13.66 4.40 10.73
N LYS A 322 14.67 4.40 9.84
CA LYS A 322 14.63 5.13 8.55
C LYS A 322 14.35 6.62 8.75
N PHE A 323 14.70 7.19 9.90
CA PHE A 323 14.50 8.61 10.16
C PHE A 323 15.48 9.47 9.36
N ALA A 324 16.55 8.90 8.81
CA ALA A 324 17.55 9.59 7.98
C ALA A 324 17.65 8.97 6.58
N ASP A 325 16.51 8.65 5.97
CA ASP A 325 16.42 8.07 4.62
C ASP A 325 16.17 9.13 3.52
N GLY A 326 15.98 10.39 3.92
CA GLY A 326 15.69 11.53 3.05
C GLY A 326 14.99 12.66 3.79
N ALA A 327 14.57 13.67 3.04
CA ALA A 327 13.78 14.79 3.55
C ALA A 327 12.26 14.53 3.51
N GLY A 328 11.52 15.26 4.33
CA GLY A 328 10.05 15.24 4.33
C GLY A 328 9.48 13.90 4.81
N TRP A 329 8.69 13.23 3.98
CA TRP A 329 8.08 11.95 4.36
C TRP A 329 9.13 10.87 4.67
N ALA A 330 10.33 10.98 4.08
CA ALA A 330 11.42 10.01 4.18
C ALA A 330 12.30 10.20 5.41
N GLY A 331 12.12 11.26 6.21
CA GLY A 331 12.92 11.49 7.40
C GLY A 331 13.25 12.96 7.69
N ILE A 332 14.26 13.15 8.52
CA ILE A 332 14.72 14.44 9.06
C ILE A 332 15.93 15.01 8.30
N GLN A 333 16.41 14.38 7.23
CA GLN A 333 17.53 14.95 6.48
C GLN A 333 17.13 16.26 5.81
N SER A 334 18.12 17.13 5.62
CA SER A 334 18.00 18.29 4.73
C SER A 334 17.69 17.85 3.30
N ALA A 335 17.21 18.78 2.47
CA ALA A 335 16.85 18.47 1.08
C ALA A 335 18.06 18.00 0.23
N ASP A 336 19.27 18.47 0.54
CA ASP A 336 20.45 18.32 -0.31
C ASP A 336 21.59 17.49 0.32
N SER A 337 21.57 17.25 1.63
CA SER A 337 22.63 16.53 2.34
C SER A 337 22.09 15.40 3.19
N ALA A 338 22.81 14.28 3.21
CA ALA A 338 22.57 13.10 4.03
C ALA A 338 23.11 13.27 5.44
N VAL A 339 24.07 14.18 5.65
CA VAL A 339 24.71 14.40 6.97
C VAL A 339 24.23 15.67 7.66
N ARG A 340 23.45 16.51 6.97
CA ARG A 340 22.74 17.66 7.57
C ARG A 340 21.26 17.34 7.72
N PHE A 341 20.67 17.84 8.82
CA PHE A 341 19.27 17.66 9.14
C PHE A 341 18.45 18.91 8.82
N ASP A 342 17.19 18.71 8.46
CA ASP A 342 16.20 19.76 8.39
C ASP A 342 15.88 20.26 9.81
N PRO A 343 16.07 21.55 10.14
CA PRO A 343 15.91 22.02 11.51
C PRO A 343 14.51 21.79 12.09
N ALA A 344 13.47 21.94 11.27
CA ALA A 344 12.10 21.77 11.73
C ALA A 344 11.75 20.29 11.97
N ALA A 345 12.24 19.39 11.12
CA ALA A 345 12.07 17.95 11.30
C ALA A 345 12.87 17.42 12.49
N LEU A 346 14.10 17.91 12.69
CA LEU A 346 14.91 17.59 13.86
C LEU A 346 14.25 18.08 15.15
N ASP A 347 13.74 19.31 15.21
CA ASP A 347 12.98 19.81 16.38
C ASP A 347 11.78 18.93 16.75
N ARG A 348 11.06 18.42 15.75
CA ARG A 348 9.94 17.48 15.98
C ARG A 348 10.41 16.13 16.53
N MET A 349 11.52 15.59 15.99
CA MET A 349 12.11 14.35 16.50
C MET A 349 12.65 14.55 17.92
N ASP A 350 13.31 15.68 18.19
CA ASP A 350 13.79 16.07 19.51
C ASP A 350 12.65 16.10 20.53
N TYR A 351 11.56 16.78 20.19
CA TYR A 351 10.37 16.85 21.02
C TYR A 351 9.78 15.47 21.28
N PHE A 352 9.70 14.64 20.24
CA PHE A 352 9.16 13.30 20.38
C PHE A 352 10.03 12.41 21.27
N VAL A 353 11.36 12.46 21.15
CA VAL A 353 12.29 11.75 22.05
C VAL A 353 12.11 12.23 23.49
N ALA A 354 11.92 13.53 23.73
CA ALA A 354 11.65 14.05 25.05
C ALA A 354 10.31 13.55 25.63
N GLN A 355 9.26 13.46 24.80
CA GLN A 355 7.97 12.89 25.19
C GLN A 355 8.06 11.39 25.51
N LEU A 356 8.79 10.62 24.70
CA LEU A 356 9.05 9.21 24.98
C LEU A 356 9.79 9.04 26.31
N LYS A 357 10.85 9.82 26.51
CA LYS A 357 11.62 9.85 27.77
C LYS A 357 10.73 10.17 28.97
N SER A 358 9.91 11.20 28.90
CA SER A 358 9.06 11.62 30.04
C SER A 358 8.05 10.53 30.45
N HIS A 359 7.71 9.62 29.53
CA HIS A 359 6.81 8.49 29.76
C HIS A 359 7.55 7.16 30.01
N GLY A 360 8.85 7.19 30.28
CA GLY A 360 9.62 5.97 30.61
C GLY A 360 9.95 5.08 29.41
N ILE A 361 9.83 5.61 28.19
CA ILE A 361 10.06 4.87 26.95
C ILE A 361 11.47 5.14 26.42
N PHE A 362 12.27 4.09 26.31
CA PHE A 362 13.61 4.13 25.72
C PHE A 362 13.56 4.23 24.20
N VAL A 363 14.62 4.77 23.60
CA VAL A 363 14.74 4.95 22.16
C VAL A 363 15.87 4.09 21.61
N ALA A 364 15.59 3.39 20.51
CA ALA A 364 16.60 2.78 19.66
C ALA A 364 16.72 3.59 18.35
N LEU A 365 17.94 4.01 18.00
CA LEU A 365 18.22 4.78 16.79
C LEU A 365 18.66 3.85 15.67
N SER A 366 17.91 3.81 14.57
CA SER A 366 18.26 3.10 13.34
C SER A 366 18.06 4.02 12.13
N ALA A 367 19.15 4.56 11.60
CA ALA A 367 19.07 5.72 10.71
C ALA A 367 18.42 5.45 9.35
N HIS A 368 18.76 4.35 8.69
CA HIS A 368 18.34 4.09 7.30
C HIS A 368 18.02 2.64 7.01
N PHE A 369 17.34 2.43 5.89
CA PHE A 369 17.13 1.12 5.31
C PHE A 369 18.21 0.80 4.27
N GLY A 370 19.07 -0.16 4.59
CA GLY A 370 20.21 -0.48 3.74
C GLY A 370 21.28 0.61 3.81
N THR A 371 21.80 1.02 2.66
CA THR A 371 22.89 2.00 2.55
C THR A 371 22.40 3.45 2.60
N ILE A 372 23.24 4.33 3.13
CA ILE A 372 23.02 5.78 3.12
C ILE A 372 22.74 6.31 1.71
N LYS A 373 21.76 7.21 1.59
CA LYS A 373 21.35 7.82 0.31
C LYS A 373 22.05 9.16 0.10
N ILE A 374 23.00 9.19 -0.82
CA ILE A 374 23.91 10.30 -1.07
C ILE A 374 23.12 11.51 -1.58
N GLY A 375 23.30 12.67 -0.95
CA GLY A 375 22.71 13.94 -1.38
C GLY A 375 23.63 14.71 -2.33
N PRO A 376 23.11 15.67 -3.12
CA PRO A 376 23.91 16.52 -4.00
C PRO A 376 25.06 17.24 -3.27
N ALA A 377 24.86 17.64 -2.02
CA ALA A 377 25.88 18.32 -1.23
C ALA A 377 26.95 17.38 -0.64
N ASP A 378 26.72 16.06 -0.67
CA ASP A 378 27.66 15.05 -0.15
C ASP A 378 28.34 14.26 -1.27
N VAL A 379 27.96 14.47 -2.54
CA VAL A 379 28.41 13.64 -3.67
C VAL A 379 29.92 13.62 -3.81
N SER A 380 30.59 14.74 -3.51
CA SER A 380 32.05 14.86 -3.55
C SER A 380 32.74 14.02 -2.47
N LEU A 381 32.01 13.53 -1.48
CA LEU A 381 32.54 12.66 -0.42
C LEU A 381 32.57 11.19 -0.83
N VAL A 382 31.90 10.82 -1.93
CA VAL A 382 31.84 9.44 -2.43
C VAL A 382 32.33 9.45 -3.89
N PRO A 383 33.60 9.11 -4.14
CA PRO A 383 34.14 9.01 -5.49
C PRO A 383 33.28 8.08 -6.35
N TYR A 384 33.08 8.46 -7.62
CA TYR A 384 32.29 7.69 -8.59
C TYR A 384 30.83 7.43 -8.16
N ALA A 385 30.26 8.21 -7.25
CA ALA A 385 28.87 8.05 -6.81
C ALA A 385 27.86 8.04 -7.97
N GLU A 386 28.14 8.76 -9.05
CA GLU A 386 27.29 8.83 -10.25
C GLU A 386 27.20 7.49 -11.01
N GLU A 387 28.14 6.56 -10.78
CA GLU A 387 28.06 5.20 -11.33
C GLU A 387 26.94 4.38 -10.65
N PHE A 388 26.58 4.70 -9.40
CA PHE A 388 25.44 4.08 -8.74
C PHE A 388 24.10 4.64 -9.22
N GLY A 389 24.09 5.81 -9.85
CA GLY A 389 22.88 6.41 -10.41
C GLY A 389 22.93 7.92 -10.51
N ARG A 390 21.79 8.52 -10.85
CA ARG A 390 21.63 9.98 -11.03
C ARG A 390 20.67 10.56 -10.00
N PHE A 391 20.81 11.84 -9.68
CA PHE A 391 19.87 12.60 -8.84
C PHE A 391 18.51 12.77 -9.52
N THR A 392 17.69 11.73 -9.44
CA THR A 392 16.37 11.66 -10.09
C THR A 392 15.26 11.49 -9.05
N GLY A 393 14.02 11.79 -9.46
CA GLY A 393 12.86 11.70 -8.58
C GLY A 393 12.78 12.82 -7.52
N ARG A 394 11.77 12.72 -6.65
CA ARG A 394 11.41 13.78 -5.69
C ARG A 394 12.45 13.98 -4.58
N SER A 395 13.20 12.95 -4.21
CA SER A 395 14.22 13.03 -3.16
C SER A 395 15.58 13.54 -3.65
N ARG A 396 15.82 13.52 -4.98
CA ARG A 396 17.12 13.85 -5.61
C ARG A 396 18.30 13.21 -4.85
N ARG A 397 18.25 11.89 -4.64
CA ARG A 397 19.32 11.12 -3.98
C ARG A 397 19.89 10.05 -4.91
N ILE A 398 21.16 9.72 -4.71
CA ILE A 398 21.78 8.53 -5.28
C ILE A 398 21.79 7.43 -4.21
N THR A 399 21.32 6.24 -4.57
CA THR A 399 21.27 5.09 -3.67
C THR A 399 22.24 4.04 -4.18
N ALA A 400 23.30 3.79 -3.41
CA ALA A 400 24.17 2.66 -3.68
C ALA A 400 23.44 1.33 -3.35
N PRO A 401 23.80 0.21 -4.01
CA PRO A 401 23.30 -1.12 -3.64
C PRO A 401 23.52 -1.39 -2.15
N ALA A 402 22.59 -2.09 -1.50
CA ALA A 402 22.60 -2.26 -0.05
C ALA A 402 23.91 -2.90 0.49
N SER A 403 24.51 -3.77 -0.32
CA SER A 403 25.79 -4.42 -0.07
C SER A 403 27.02 -3.50 -0.18
N ALA A 404 26.92 -2.38 -0.91
CA ALA A 404 28.03 -1.47 -1.18
C ALA A 404 28.61 -0.86 0.11
N PHE A 405 27.80 -0.76 1.16
CA PHE A 405 28.24 -0.30 2.47
C PHE A 405 29.46 -1.09 3.01
N PHE A 406 29.53 -2.39 2.77
CA PHE A 406 30.64 -3.22 3.28
C PHE A 406 31.93 -3.10 2.45
N TYR A 407 31.88 -2.48 1.28
CA TYR A 407 33.00 -2.40 0.34
C TYR A 407 33.54 -0.98 0.14
N SER A 408 32.79 0.06 0.55
CA SER A 408 33.20 1.46 0.40
C SER A 408 33.40 2.12 1.76
N SER A 409 34.65 2.47 2.05
CA SER A 409 35.02 3.25 3.23
C SER A 409 34.39 4.64 3.23
N GLU A 410 34.11 5.19 2.06
CA GLU A 410 33.51 6.51 1.86
C GLU A 410 32.02 6.50 2.22
N LEU A 411 31.30 5.44 1.87
CA LEU A 411 29.92 5.24 2.33
C LEU A 411 29.84 5.01 3.85
N GLN A 412 30.81 4.29 4.43
CA GLN A 412 30.92 4.09 5.87
C GLN A 412 31.25 5.41 6.60
N GLU A 413 32.13 6.23 6.03
CA GLU A 413 32.47 7.55 6.57
C GLU A 413 31.27 8.50 6.50
N LEU A 414 30.54 8.52 5.39
CA LEU A 414 29.32 9.33 5.25
C LEU A 414 28.25 8.90 6.26
N HIS A 415 28.06 7.60 6.45
CA HIS A 415 27.20 7.03 7.49
C HIS A 415 27.64 7.46 8.89
N THR A 416 28.92 7.29 9.20
CA THR A 416 29.50 7.66 10.50
C THR A 416 29.29 9.13 10.79
N ARG A 417 29.55 10.01 9.81
CA ARG A 417 29.30 11.45 9.93
C ARG A 417 27.83 11.77 10.23
N GLN A 418 26.88 11.14 9.53
CA GLN A 418 25.46 11.35 9.78
C GLN A 418 25.09 10.99 11.23
N ILE A 419 25.48 9.80 11.68
CA ILE A 419 25.18 9.34 13.04
C ILE A 419 25.86 10.22 14.08
N VAL A 420 27.15 10.52 13.92
CA VAL A 420 27.90 11.37 14.86
C VAL A 420 27.32 12.78 14.93
N ASN A 421 26.86 13.35 13.80
CA ASN A 421 26.20 14.66 13.81
C ASN A 421 24.92 14.63 14.65
N LEU A 422 24.11 13.57 14.57
CA LEU A 422 22.95 13.41 15.43
C LEU A 422 23.36 13.22 16.90
N LEU A 423 24.34 12.36 17.16
CA LEU A 423 24.80 12.07 18.52
C LEU A 423 25.36 13.31 19.24
N ARG A 424 26.00 14.23 18.51
CA ARG A 424 26.51 15.51 19.02
C ARG A 424 25.44 16.59 19.14
N HIS A 425 24.28 16.43 18.49
CA HIS A 425 23.19 17.39 18.56
C HIS A 425 22.62 17.45 19.98
N ARG A 426 22.47 18.65 20.52
CA ARG A 426 21.83 18.89 21.83
C ARG A 426 20.34 19.03 21.62
N ASN A 427 19.58 18.08 22.17
CA ASN A 427 18.13 18.13 22.16
C ASN A 427 17.67 19.29 23.09
N PRO A 428 16.98 20.32 22.57
CA PRO A 428 16.59 21.48 23.37
C PRO A 428 15.56 21.17 24.46
N TYR A 429 14.84 20.04 24.37
CA TYR A 429 13.81 19.65 25.31
C TYR A 429 14.33 18.77 26.46
N THR A 430 15.41 18.02 26.24
CA THR A 430 16.06 17.23 27.32
C THR A 430 17.30 17.92 27.88
N GLY A 431 17.86 18.90 27.15
CA GLY A 431 19.08 19.61 27.51
C GLY A 431 20.36 18.81 27.31
N LEU A 432 20.28 17.54 26.91
CA LEU A 432 21.42 16.64 26.70
C LEU A 432 21.70 16.47 25.21
N THR A 433 22.94 16.13 24.86
CA THR A 433 23.21 15.57 23.54
C THR A 433 22.63 14.16 23.43
N TYR A 434 22.34 13.69 22.22
CA TYR A 434 21.90 12.31 22.02
C TYR A 434 22.93 11.27 22.52
N ALA A 435 24.22 11.61 22.47
CA ALA A 435 25.30 10.79 23.04
C ALA A 435 25.31 10.74 24.57
N GLU A 436 24.83 11.79 25.23
CA GLU A 436 24.73 11.88 26.70
C GLU A 436 23.41 11.32 27.22
N GLU A 437 22.38 11.25 26.37
CA GLU A 437 21.02 10.87 26.76
C GLU A 437 20.91 9.38 27.15
N PRO A 438 20.65 9.05 28.44
CA PRO A 438 20.48 7.66 28.88
C PRO A 438 19.19 7.00 28.37
N ALA A 439 18.19 7.79 27.94
CA ALA A 439 17.00 7.26 27.29
C ALA A 439 17.28 6.69 25.89
N VAL A 440 18.40 7.05 25.24
CA VAL A 440 18.87 6.37 24.03
C VAL A 440 19.55 5.06 24.44
N ALA A 441 18.82 3.96 24.32
CA ALA A 441 19.26 2.64 24.77
C ALA A 441 20.12 1.90 23.75
N LEU A 442 19.82 2.07 22.46
CA LEU A 442 20.46 1.32 21.38
C LEU A 442 20.78 2.23 20.20
N LEU A 443 21.96 2.04 19.62
CA LEU A 443 22.32 2.55 18.32
C LEU A 443 22.51 1.35 17.39
N GLU A 444 21.65 1.23 16.38
CA GLU A 444 21.78 0.23 15.34
C GLU A 444 22.67 0.78 14.22
N ILE A 445 23.81 0.11 13.99
CA ILE A 445 24.78 0.51 12.97
C ILE A 445 24.16 0.41 11.57
N ILE A 446 23.54 -0.73 11.25
CA ILE A 446 22.92 -0.93 9.94
C ILE A 446 21.76 -1.92 10.01
N ASN A 447 20.65 -1.60 9.36
CA ASN A 447 19.44 -2.42 9.35
C ASN A 447 19.54 -3.60 8.37
N GLU A 448 19.41 -4.82 8.88
CA GLU A 448 19.19 -6.05 8.08
C GLU A 448 20.13 -6.18 6.88
N GLN A 449 21.41 -5.86 7.10
CA GLN A 449 22.43 -5.90 6.06
C GLN A 449 23.52 -6.92 6.36
N SER A 450 24.12 -7.42 5.28
CA SER A 450 25.23 -8.36 5.30
C SER A 450 26.06 -8.20 4.03
N VAL A 451 27.34 -8.56 4.10
CA VAL A 451 28.20 -8.70 2.91
C VAL A 451 27.59 -9.68 1.88
N MET A 452 26.79 -10.66 2.35
CA MET A 452 26.09 -11.66 1.54
C MET A 452 24.61 -11.32 1.27
N PHE A 453 24.20 -10.05 1.36
CA PHE A 453 22.83 -9.66 1.06
C PHE A 453 22.44 -10.06 -0.39
N TYR A 454 21.17 -10.36 -0.66
CA TYR A 454 20.77 -10.91 -1.97
C TYR A 454 21.06 -9.97 -3.16
N THR A 455 21.25 -8.67 -2.90
CA THR A 455 21.66 -7.69 -3.92
C THR A 455 23.17 -7.66 -4.15
N SER A 456 23.99 -8.33 -3.34
CA SER A 456 25.46 -8.29 -3.42
C SER A 456 26.00 -8.70 -4.78
N MET A 457 25.31 -9.59 -5.49
CA MET A 457 25.72 -10.06 -6.81
C MET A 457 25.21 -9.20 -7.98
N GLN A 458 24.31 -8.24 -7.75
CA GLN A 458 23.75 -7.43 -8.84
C GLN A 458 24.80 -6.64 -9.63
N PRO A 459 25.84 -6.06 -9.01
CA PRO A 459 26.90 -5.35 -9.74
C PRO A 459 27.85 -6.28 -10.51
N LEU A 460 27.92 -7.57 -10.16
CA LEU A 460 28.80 -8.56 -10.80
C LEU A 460 28.16 -9.28 -12.00
N LEU A 461 26.88 -9.00 -12.26
CA LEU A 461 26.11 -9.57 -13.37
C LEU A 461 26.06 -8.64 -14.60
N ALA A 462 26.82 -7.54 -14.58
CA ALA A 462 26.95 -6.61 -15.70
C ALA A 462 28.00 -7.08 -16.71
#